data_AF-A0A350KMA4-F1
#
_entry.id   AF-A0A350KMA4-F1
#
_cell.length_a   1.000
_cell.length_b   1.000
_cell.length_c   1.000
_cell.angle_alpha   90.00
_cell.angle_beta   90.00
_cell.angle_gamma   90.00
#
_symmetry.space_group_name_H-M   'P 1'
#
loop_
_entity.id
_entity.type
_entity.pdbx_description
1 polymer ?
#
loop_
_entity_poly.entity_id
_entity_poly.type
_entity_poly.pdbx_seq_one_letter_code
_entity_poly.pdbx_strand_id
1 'polypeptide(L)'
;VPDLDDRTRAYLKRRLDALDDGGFSAFCQASGGLKSVILALSVLDGDLTADQAFDLAALEELFQNRFWQTDDEAAAARENRRRAVGDALNKIKGGK
;
A
#
# COMPACT_ATOMS: atom_id res chain seq x y z
N VAL A 1 16.10 -11.38 -1.21
CA VAL A 1 15.81 -10.20 -2.08
C VAL A 1 17.16 -9.63 -2.48
N PRO A 2 17.47 -9.48 -3.78
CA PRO A 2 18.70 -8.83 -4.20
C PRO A 2 18.76 -7.40 -3.66
N ASP A 3 19.95 -6.88 -3.42
CA ASP A 3 20.10 -5.51 -2.93
C ASP A 3 19.51 -4.51 -3.94
N LEU A 4 18.85 -3.48 -3.42
CA LEU A 4 18.39 -2.34 -4.21
C LEU A 4 19.61 -1.54 -4.65
N ASP A 5 19.69 -1.25 -5.95
CA ASP A 5 20.73 -0.40 -6.52
C ASP A 5 20.68 1.02 -5.94
N ASP A 6 21.81 1.72 -6.00
CA ASP A 6 21.98 3.03 -5.39
C ASP A 6 21.01 4.08 -5.93
N ARG A 7 20.66 4.01 -7.23
CA ARG A 7 19.73 4.96 -7.85
C ARG A 7 18.32 4.75 -7.31
N THR A 8 17.87 3.50 -7.20
CA THR A 8 16.56 3.18 -6.64
C THR A 8 16.48 3.55 -5.16
N ARG A 9 17.52 3.26 -4.38
CA ARG A 9 17.59 3.66 -2.95
C ARG A 9 17.51 5.18 -2.78
N ALA A 10 18.30 5.93 -3.55
CA ALA A 10 18.30 7.39 -3.50
C ALA A 10 16.94 7.98 -3.90
N TYR A 11 16.29 7.39 -4.91
CA TYR A 11 14.94 7.78 -5.33
C TYR A 11 13.93 7.60 -4.18
N LEU A 12 13.88 6.41 -3.58
CA LEU A 12 12.96 6.12 -2.47
C LEU A 12 13.24 7.01 -1.27
N LYS A 13 14.52 7.17 -0.88
CA LYS A 13 14.90 8.04 0.25
C LYS A 13 14.39 9.47 0.05
N ARG A 14 14.67 10.08 -1.11
CA ARG A 14 14.21 11.45 -1.40
C ARG A 14 12.70 11.60 -1.33
N ARG A 15 11.96 10.59 -1.80
CA ARG A 15 10.50 10.59 -1.79
C ARG A 15 9.93 10.49 -0.37
N LEU A 16 10.55 9.69 0.49
CA LEU A 16 10.13 9.50 1.88
C LEU A 16 10.54 10.68 2.76
N ASP A 17 11.72 11.26 2.55
CA ASP A 17 12.21 12.45 3.28
C ASP A 17 11.33 13.70 3.01
N ALA A 18 10.51 13.70 1.97
CA ALA A 18 9.59 14.80 1.65
C ALA A 18 8.26 14.74 2.43
N LEU A 19 8.01 13.65 3.16
CA LEU A 19 6.86 13.51 4.04
C LEU A 19 7.21 14.06 5.43
N ASP A 20 6.25 14.67 6.10
CA ASP A 20 6.35 14.98 7.53
C ASP A 20 6.22 13.69 8.37
N ASP A 21 6.49 13.76 9.67
CA ASP A 21 6.45 12.60 10.55
C ASP A 21 5.08 11.89 10.52
N GLY A 22 4.00 12.66 10.45
CA GLY A 22 2.63 12.15 10.33
C GLY A 22 2.39 11.43 9.01
N GLY A 23 2.75 12.07 7.89
CA GLY A 23 2.66 11.50 6.55
C GLY A 23 3.54 10.26 6.38
N PHE A 24 4.75 10.26 6.93
CA PHE A 24 5.65 9.10 6.89
C PHE A 24 5.10 7.92 7.70
N SER A 25 4.58 8.15 8.90
CA SER A 25 3.94 7.11 9.72
C SER A 25 2.73 6.49 8.99
N ALA A 26 1.87 7.33 8.41
CA ALA A 26 0.73 6.87 7.62
C ALA A 26 1.18 6.13 6.34
N PHE A 27 2.24 6.59 5.68
CA PHE A 27 2.83 5.89 4.54
C PHE A 27 3.36 4.50 4.90
N CYS A 28 4.02 4.35 6.04
CA CYS A 28 4.48 3.04 6.55
C CYS A 28 3.30 2.08 6.79
N GLN A 29 2.19 2.56 7.34
CA GLN A 29 0.97 1.76 7.53
C GLN A 29 0.37 1.33 6.18
N ALA A 30 0.23 2.26 5.23
CA ALA A 30 -0.32 1.98 3.90
C ALA A 30 0.56 0.98 3.12
N SER A 31 1.86 1.25 3.03
CA SER A 31 2.82 0.38 2.33
C SER A 31 2.94 -1.00 2.97
N GLY A 32 2.83 -1.10 4.31
CA GLY A 32 2.77 -2.37 5.02
C GLY A 32 1.50 -3.17 4.72
N GLY A 33 0.33 -2.52 4.71
CA GLY A 33 -0.94 -3.15 4.35
C GLY A 33 -0.98 -3.62 2.89
N LEU A 34 -0.44 -2.82 1.97
CA LEU A 34 -0.27 -3.17 0.56
C LEU A 34 0.88 -4.16 0.32
N LYS A 35 1.76 -4.37 1.32
CA LYS A 35 3.04 -5.08 1.20
C LYS A 35 3.88 -4.58 0.01
N SER A 36 3.74 -3.30 -0.33
CA SER A 36 4.37 -2.69 -1.50
C SER A 36 4.52 -1.19 -1.33
N VAL A 37 5.77 -0.73 -1.30
CA VAL A 37 6.13 0.70 -1.26
C VAL A 37 5.78 1.38 -2.59
N ILE A 38 5.92 0.67 -3.71
CA ILE A 38 5.65 1.23 -5.04
C ILE A 38 4.16 1.52 -5.22
N LEU A 39 3.28 0.59 -4.82
CA LEU A 39 1.83 0.82 -4.89
C LEU A 39 1.40 1.99 -4.00
N ALA A 40 1.98 2.10 -2.80
CA ALA A 40 1.72 3.25 -1.91
C ALA A 40 2.19 4.58 -2.54
N LEU A 41 3.37 4.62 -3.17
CA LEU A 41 3.87 5.81 -3.87
C LEU A 41 2.99 6.19 -5.06
N SER A 42 2.54 5.22 -5.87
CA SER A 42 1.64 5.48 -7.00
C SER A 42 0.30 6.09 -6.56
N VAL A 43 -0.20 5.75 -5.37
CA VAL A 43 -1.39 6.44 -4.82
C VAL A 43 -1.08 7.88 -4.39
N LEU A 44 0.11 8.13 -3.84
CA LEU A 44 0.54 9.49 -3.50
C LEU A 44 0.75 10.37 -4.73
N ASP A 45 1.28 9.79 -5.81
CA ASP A 45 1.49 10.48 -7.09
C ASP A 45 0.16 10.68 -7.86
N GLY A 46 -0.91 10.00 -7.45
CA GLY A 46 -2.23 10.10 -8.07
C GLY A 46 -2.40 9.20 -9.29
N ASP A 47 -1.43 8.32 -9.57
CA ASP A 47 -1.51 7.33 -10.65
C ASP A 47 -2.56 6.25 -10.38
N LEU A 48 -2.80 5.96 -9.09
CA LEU A 48 -3.78 4.96 -8.62
C LEU A 48 -4.67 5.52 -7.51
N THR A 49 -5.90 5.03 -7.43
CA THR A 49 -6.72 5.16 -6.22
C THR A 49 -6.28 4.16 -5.15
N ALA A 50 -6.66 4.40 -3.89
CA ALA A 50 -6.39 3.47 -2.79
C ALA A 50 -6.98 2.07 -3.06
N ASP A 51 -8.20 2.03 -3.63
CA ASP A 51 -8.88 0.79 -4.00
C ASP A 51 -8.14 0.03 -5.11
N GLN A 52 -7.71 0.73 -6.17
CA GLN A 52 -6.95 0.11 -7.26
C GLN A 52 -5.63 -0.48 -6.76
N ALA A 53 -4.91 0.27 -5.91
CA ALA A 53 -3.67 -0.22 -5.31
C ALA A 53 -3.92 -1.47 -4.43
N PHE A 54 -5.01 -1.49 -3.67
CA PHE A 54 -5.36 -2.63 -2.84
C PHE A 54 -5.73 -3.88 -3.66
N ASP A 55 -6.52 -3.72 -4.73
CA ASP A 55 -6.89 -4.84 -5.60
C ASP A 55 -5.65 -5.43 -6.30
N LEU A 56 -4.69 -4.58 -6.70
CA LEU A 56 -3.39 -5.03 -7.22
C LEU A 56 -2.56 -5.76 -6.15
N ALA A 57 -2.53 -5.26 -4.91
CA ALA A 57 -1.83 -5.90 -3.80
C ALA A 57 -2.45 -7.25 -3.40
N ALA A 58 -3.75 -7.43 -3.63
CA ALA A 58 -4.48 -8.66 -3.34
C ALA A 58 -4.66 -9.58 -4.56
N LEU A 59 -3.99 -9.30 -5.69
CA LEU A 59 -4.23 -9.99 -6.96
C LEU A 59 -4.11 -11.52 -6.85
N GLU A 60 -3.08 -12.00 -6.17
CA GLU A 60 -2.87 -13.43 -5.95
C GLU A 60 -4.00 -14.04 -5.11
N GLU A 61 -4.33 -13.44 -3.97
CA GLU A 61 -5.43 -13.89 -3.09
C GLU A 61 -6.78 -13.92 -3.84
N LEU A 62 -7.08 -12.86 -4.60
CA LEU A 62 -8.27 -12.76 -5.43
C LEU A 62 -8.31 -13.83 -6.53
N PHE A 63 -7.15 -14.14 -7.13
CA PHE A 63 -7.04 -15.22 -8.11
C PHE A 63 -7.30 -16.58 -7.46
N GLN A 64 -6.67 -16.87 -6.33
CA GLN A 64 -6.79 -18.14 -5.60
C GLN A 64 -8.23 -18.41 -5.16
N ASN A 65 -8.93 -17.39 -4.65
CA ASN A 65 -10.35 -17.46 -4.25
C ASN A 65 -11.31 -17.87 -5.38
N ARG A 66 -10.90 -17.78 -6.66
CA ARG A 66 -11.72 -18.25 -7.79
C ARG A 66 -11.63 -19.76 -7.99
N PHE A 67 -10.58 -20.41 -7.50
CA PHE A 67 -10.33 -21.84 -7.69
C PHE A 67 -10.54 -22.62 -6.40
N TRP A 68 -10.36 -21.97 -5.25
CA TRP A 68 -10.60 -22.53 -3.93
C TRP A 68 -11.66 -21.68 -3.24
N GLN A 69 -12.67 -22.32 -2.62
CA GLN A 69 -13.73 -21.60 -1.92
C GLN A 69 -13.14 -20.57 -0.95
N THR A 70 -13.74 -19.38 -0.95
CA THR A 70 -13.28 -18.28 -0.10
C THR A 70 -13.56 -18.63 1.37
N ASP A 71 -12.54 -18.51 2.20
CA ASP A 71 -12.68 -18.57 3.65
C ASP A 71 -13.21 -17.21 4.16
N ASP A 72 -14.31 -17.25 4.91
CA ASP A 72 -14.95 -16.05 5.47
C ASP A 72 -14.02 -15.26 6.39
N GLU A 73 -13.13 -15.93 7.14
CA GLU A 73 -12.14 -15.27 7.99
C GLU A 73 -11.10 -14.54 7.14
N ALA A 74 -10.63 -15.18 6.05
CA ALA A 74 -9.69 -14.56 5.12
C ALA A 74 -10.31 -13.35 4.40
N ALA A 75 -11.58 -13.44 4.00
CA ALA A 75 -12.31 -12.32 3.39
C ALA A 75 -12.46 -11.15 4.37
N ALA A 76 -12.82 -11.41 5.63
CA ALA A 76 -12.93 -10.40 6.66
C ALA A 76 -11.57 -9.74 6.97
N ALA A 77 -10.50 -10.54 7.06
CA ALA A 77 -9.14 -10.03 7.25
C ALA A 77 -8.69 -9.13 6.09
N ARG A 78 -8.99 -9.52 4.85
CA ARG A 78 -8.71 -8.70 3.65
C ARG A 78 -9.47 -7.38 3.70
N GLU A 79 -10.75 -7.38 4.06
CA GLU A 79 -11.55 -6.16 4.14
C GLU A 79 -11.07 -5.22 5.27
N ASN A 80 -10.67 -5.77 6.43
CA ASN A 80 -10.05 -4.98 7.49
C ASN A 80 -8.74 -4.32 7.02
N ARG A 81 -7.93 -5.07 6.27
CA ARG A 81 -6.69 -4.55 5.68
C ARG A 81 -6.98 -3.47 4.64
N ARG A 82 -8.03 -3.63 3.82
CA ARG A 82 -8.47 -2.62 2.83
C ARG A 82 -8.81 -1.30 3.50
N ARG A 83 -9.63 -1.36 4.55
CA ARG A 83 -10.02 -0.19 5.35
C ARG A 83 -8.81 0.50 5.98
N ALA A 84 -7.94 -0.27 6.63
CA ALA A 84 -6.73 0.29 7.26
C ALA A 84 -5.80 1.00 6.25
N VAL A 85 -5.63 0.44 5.06
CA VAL A 85 -4.86 1.08 3.97
C VAL A 85 -5.53 2.37 3.49
N GLY A 86 -6.85 2.34 3.28
CA GLY A 86 -7.61 3.53 2.89
C GLY A 86 -7.48 4.67 3.91
N ASP A 87 -7.67 4.36 5.18
CA ASP A 87 -7.56 5.32 6.28
C ASP A 87 -6.14 5.92 6.37
N ALA A 88 -5.12 5.09 6.22
CA ALA A 88 -3.72 5.53 6.21
C ALA A 88 -3.46 6.49 5.03
N LEU A 89 -3.87 6.13 3.80
CA LEU A 89 -3.66 6.96 2.61
C LEU A 89 -4.43 8.30 2.68
N ASN A 90 -5.62 8.31 3.29
CA ASN A 90 -6.39 9.53 3.50
C ASN A 90 -5.70 10.50 4.46
N LYS A 91 -5.05 9.99 5.52
CA LYS A 91 -4.28 10.81 6.47
C LYS A 91 -3.09 11.52 5.81
N ILE A 92 -2.45 10.88 4.82
CA ILE A 92 -1.33 11.50 4.09
C ILE A 92 -1.82 12.69 3.24
N LYS A 93 -3.00 12.58 2.63
CA LYS A 93 -3.59 13.66 1.82
C LYS A 93 -4.14 14.82 2.65
N GLY A 94 -4.66 14.54 3.86
CA GLY A 94 -5.23 15.54 4.77
C GLY A 94 -4.22 16.29 5.64
N GLY A 95 -2.93 15.91 5.61
CA GLY A 95 -1.84 16.57 6.35
C GLY A 95 -1.08 17.64 5.56
N LYS A 96 -1.52 17.97 4.33
CA LYS A 96 -0.99 19.09 3.55
C LYS A 96 -1.72 20.40 3.85
#